data_AF-A0A5N8YKE2-F1
#
_entry.id   AF-A0A5N8YKE2-F1
#
_cell.length_a   1.000
_cell.length_b   1.000
_cell.length_c   1.000
_cell.angle_alpha   90.00
_cell.angle_beta   90.00
_cell.angle_gamma   90.00
#
_symmetry.space_group_name_H-M   'P 1'
#
loop_
_entity.id
_entity.type
_entity.pdbx_description
1 polymer ?
#
loop_
_entity_poly.entity_id
_entity_poly.type
_entity_poly.pdbx_seq_one_letter_code
_entity_poly.pdbx_strand_id
1 'polypeptide(L)'
;MNFDWKLSSSDANTMGSPVRELVLRMDTNLRENGLPIEGFEFLHSSSKMLEITRQIEDELSRSPESATLHVGFQRIDKVDNELDRYNQLRNSGTQVYAYGVGIPTPDQLSVVDDWISLAFSVSNVENQWFLVSESPTPIAFVGWETSKELFGQGKLSNPEKMFEGFVSSDERVIKSLISHLDSVRLRKQLQPMSVDTIAMELEGKVKKVMVITQDKPADKLSPGTKQSLNSSVSLCKALEAEVTLYDLSAASYFVNPGPPGTAWTGINLSGNEVESLGRSHLSKQIIEFQNEGLNANAVLAGKHGFQAIEEAATREKADVVIVPQYYEYPNLVDRIVGNTLGQIKNSNIPQLMISTEDGHFRQLNTSADRNCELTPTNSSDVLEKFISHHV
;
A
#
# COMPACT_ATOMS: atom_id res chain seq x y z
N MET A 1 5.98 10.84 -16.49
CA MET A 1 6.05 10.15 -17.79
C MET A 1 6.38 8.69 -17.50
N ASN A 2 5.57 7.72 -17.94
CA ASN A 2 5.79 6.31 -17.58
C ASN A 2 6.57 5.60 -18.67
N PHE A 3 7.85 5.34 -18.42
CA PHE A 3 8.70 4.51 -19.28
C PHE A 3 8.45 3.02 -18.97
N ASP A 4 8.40 2.18 -20.00
CA ASP A 4 8.23 0.73 -19.85
C ASP A 4 9.56 0.05 -19.52
N TRP A 5 9.79 -0.16 -18.22
CA TRP A 5 11.00 -0.79 -17.67
C TRP A 5 10.99 -2.32 -17.81
N LYS A 6 10.83 -2.80 -19.04
CA LYS A 6 10.76 -4.21 -19.37
C LYS A 6 11.61 -4.52 -20.60
N LEU A 7 12.36 -5.63 -20.57
CA LEU A 7 13.03 -6.14 -21.78
C LEU A 7 12.00 -6.58 -22.82
N SER A 8 12.24 -6.22 -24.08
CA SER A 8 11.43 -6.66 -25.23
C SER A 8 11.46 -8.20 -25.34
N SER A 9 10.30 -8.80 -25.59
CA SER A 9 10.15 -10.25 -25.76
C SER A 9 10.41 -10.73 -27.20
N SER A 10 10.82 -9.84 -28.10
CA SER A 10 11.06 -10.17 -29.50
C SER A 10 12.35 -10.99 -29.63
N ASP A 11 12.18 -12.30 -29.77
CA ASP A 11 13.10 -13.09 -30.58
C ASP A 11 13.15 -12.48 -31.99
N ALA A 12 14.37 -12.22 -32.47
CA ALA A 12 14.73 -11.77 -33.82
C ALA A 12 14.40 -10.33 -34.23
N ASN A 13 15.42 -9.44 -34.24
CA ASN A 13 16.03 -8.95 -35.50
C ASN A 13 17.20 -7.95 -35.36
N THR A 14 18.01 -8.03 -34.31
CA THR A 14 19.34 -7.39 -34.32
C THR A 14 20.33 -8.27 -33.57
N MET A 15 21.56 -8.38 -34.07
CA MET A 15 22.70 -8.97 -33.34
C MET A 15 23.06 -8.12 -32.10
N GLY A 16 22.14 -7.90 -31.15
CA GLY A 16 22.26 -6.87 -30.12
C GLY A 16 21.66 -7.27 -28.77
N SER A 17 22.35 -6.85 -27.71
CA SER A 17 21.95 -6.94 -26.30
C SER A 17 20.55 -6.37 -26.05
N PRO A 18 19.61 -7.10 -25.39
CA PRO A 18 18.30 -6.58 -24.99
C PRO A 18 18.40 -5.35 -24.07
N VAL A 19 19.44 -5.30 -23.24
CA VAL A 19 19.73 -4.15 -22.37
C VAL A 19 20.09 -2.93 -23.20
N ARG A 20 20.88 -3.10 -24.26
CA ARG A 20 21.19 -2.01 -25.19
C ARG A 20 19.95 -1.46 -25.89
N GLU A 21 19.02 -2.33 -26.30
CA GLU A 21 17.74 -1.90 -26.88
C GLU A 21 16.91 -1.10 -25.86
N LEU A 22 16.87 -1.53 -24.60
CA LEU A 22 16.22 -0.79 -23.53
C LEU A 22 16.84 0.62 -23.35
N VAL A 23 18.17 0.75 -23.34
CA VAL A 23 18.84 2.06 -23.22
C VAL A 23 18.55 2.96 -24.42
N LEU A 24 18.49 2.42 -25.64
CA LEU A 24 18.08 3.20 -26.82
C LEU A 24 16.63 3.69 -26.73
N ARG A 25 15.73 2.86 -26.18
CA ARG A 25 14.35 3.28 -25.89
C ARG A 25 14.32 4.35 -24.81
N MET A 26 15.19 4.28 -23.78
CA MET A 26 15.31 5.35 -22.78
C MET A 26 15.70 6.67 -23.43
N ASP A 27 16.75 6.69 -24.26
CA ASP A 27 17.18 7.93 -24.96
C ASP A 27 16.08 8.51 -25.83
N THR A 28 15.23 7.67 -26.43
CA THR A 28 14.11 8.17 -27.25
C THR A 28 12.96 8.72 -26.40
N ASN A 29 12.59 8.03 -25.31
CA ASN A 29 11.38 8.35 -24.55
C ASN A 29 11.61 9.36 -23.42
N LEU A 30 12.74 9.29 -22.73
CA LEU A 30 13.03 10.14 -21.56
C LEU A 30 13.71 11.46 -21.94
N ARG A 31 14.28 11.55 -23.14
CA ARG A 31 14.88 12.79 -23.65
C ARG A 31 13.84 13.83 -24.05
N GLU A 32 12.67 13.41 -24.51
CA GLU A 32 11.71 14.27 -25.21
C GLU A 32 12.41 15.04 -26.37
N ASN A 33 12.37 16.38 -26.36
CA ASN A 33 13.08 17.27 -27.28
C ASN A 33 14.44 17.78 -26.74
N GLY A 34 14.92 17.22 -25.63
CA GLY A 34 16.14 17.64 -24.93
C GLY A 34 17.45 17.06 -25.52
N LEU A 35 18.55 17.28 -24.80
CA LEU A 35 19.86 16.69 -25.13
C LEU A 35 19.86 15.17 -24.93
N PRO A 36 20.68 14.41 -25.68
CA PRO A 36 20.90 12.99 -25.45
C PRO A 36 21.10 12.64 -23.98
N ILE A 37 20.70 11.42 -23.62
CA ILE A 37 20.96 10.92 -22.27
C ILE A 37 22.46 10.67 -22.12
N GLU A 38 23.05 11.20 -21.05
CA GLU A 38 24.49 11.13 -20.76
C GLU A 38 24.75 10.32 -19.49
N GLY A 39 26.02 10.14 -19.11
CA GLY A 39 26.39 9.50 -17.84
C GLY A 39 26.11 7.99 -17.77
N PHE A 40 26.01 7.29 -18.91
CA PHE A 40 25.86 5.84 -18.97
C PHE A 40 27.20 5.11 -19.08
N GLU A 41 27.38 4.06 -18.28
CA GLU A 41 28.41 3.05 -18.48
C GLU A 41 27.73 1.69 -18.62
N PHE A 42 27.99 0.99 -19.75
CA PHE A 42 27.50 -0.37 -19.97
C PHE A 42 28.39 -1.38 -19.25
N LEU A 43 27.75 -2.36 -18.61
CA LEU A 43 28.38 -3.34 -17.75
C LEU A 43 28.11 -4.75 -18.30
N HIS A 44 29.18 -5.54 -18.43
CA HIS A 44 29.13 -6.93 -18.91
C HIS A 44 29.79 -7.93 -17.94
N SER A 45 30.36 -7.45 -16.83
CA SER A 45 31.08 -8.27 -15.85
C SER A 45 30.34 -8.22 -14.51
N SER A 46 29.94 -9.38 -14.00
CA SER A 46 29.32 -9.51 -12.68
C SER A 46 30.22 -8.99 -11.55
N SER A 47 31.55 -9.15 -11.67
CA SER A 47 32.51 -8.59 -10.72
C SER A 47 32.50 -7.08 -10.72
N LYS A 48 32.44 -6.44 -11.90
CA LYS A 48 32.37 -4.97 -12.01
C LYS A 48 31.04 -4.43 -11.49
N MET A 49 29.94 -5.13 -11.80
CA MET A 49 28.63 -4.80 -11.25
C MET A 49 28.64 -4.86 -9.72
N LEU A 50 29.24 -5.91 -9.13
CA LEU A 50 29.33 -6.05 -7.68
C LEU A 50 30.18 -4.95 -7.05
N GLU A 51 31.28 -4.58 -7.69
CA GLU A 51 32.11 -3.46 -7.26
C GLU A 51 31.29 -2.16 -7.21
N ILE A 52 30.50 -1.87 -8.25
CA ILE A 52 29.65 -0.69 -8.33
C ILE A 52 28.58 -0.70 -7.24
N THR A 53 27.91 -1.83 -7.01
CA THR A 53 26.91 -1.89 -5.94
C THR A 53 27.53 -1.67 -4.57
N ARG A 54 28.74 -2.19 -4.33
CA ARG A 54 29.46 -1.92 -3.07
C ARG A 54 29.82 -0.44 -2.92
N GLN A 55 30.21 0.23 -3.99
CA GLN A 55 30.47 1.67 -3.96
C GLN A 55 29.20 2.47 -3.61
N ILE A 56 28.05 2.14 -4.20
CA ILE A 56 26.77 2.78 -3.90
C ILE A 56 26.38 2.58 -2.43
N GLU A 57 26.44 1.34 -1.93
CA GLU A 57 26.09 1.01 -0.54
C GLU A 57 27.04 1.67 0.46
N ASP A 58 28.34 1.70 0.16
CA ASP A 58 29.33 2.34 1.00
C ASP A 58 29.15 3.87 1.06
N GLU A 59 28.77 4.51 -0.05
CA GLU A 59 28.47 5.95 -0.11
C GLU A 59 27.24 6.28 0.75
N LEU A 60 26.17 5.51 0.60
CA LEU A 60 24.95 5.67 1.41
C LEU A 60 25.23 5.48 2.90
N SER A 61 26.02 4.47 3.27
CA SER A 61 26.36 4.18 4.67
C SER A 61 27.19 5.29 5.34
N ARG A 62 27.92 6.09 4.56
CA ARG A 62 28.76 7.20 5.05
C ARG A 62 28.04 8.55 5.01
N SER A 63 26.90 8.63 4.35
CA SER A 63 26.14 9.87 4.23
C SER A 63 25.56 10.30 5.58
N PRO A 64 25.69 11.57 5.98
CA PRO A 64 24.98 12.11 7.13
C PRO A 64 23.50 12.42 6.83
N GLU A 65 23.11 12.39 5.55
CA GLU A 65 21.73 12.64 5.11
C GLU A 65 20.90 11.35 5.16
N SER A 66 19.64 11.47 5.58
CA SER A 66 18.70 10.35 5.44
C SER A 66 18.42 10.13 3.96
N ALA A 67 18.90 9.01 3.45
CA ALA A 67 18.76 8.59 2.06
C ALA A 67 17.70 7.50 1.91
N THR A 68 17.17 7.36 0.69
CA THR A 68 16.30 6.25 0.32
C THR A 68 17.00 5.40 -0.73
N LEU A 69 17.05 4.09 -0.50
CA LEU A 69 17.58 3.09 -1.41
C LEU A 69 16.47 2.15 -1.86
N HIS A 70 16.23 2.09 -3.18
CA HIS A 70 15.48 0.98 -3.75
C HIS A 70 16.47 -0.08 -4.25
N VAL A 71 16.25 -1.33 -3.84
CA VAL A 71 17.13 -2.46 -4.15
C VAL A 71 16.36 -3.65 -4.70
N GLY A 72 16.87 -4.25 -5.77
CA GLY A 72 16.39 -5.50 -6.33
C GLY A 72 17.28 -6.67 -5.94
N PHE A 73 16.73 -7.66 -5.24
CA PHE A 73 17.46 -8.88 -4.83
C PHE A 73 17.20 -10.07 -5.76
N GLN A 74 16.28 -9.94 -6.73
CA GLN A 74 15.71 -11.03 -7.55
C GLN A 74 14.93 -12.07 -6.73
N ARG A 75 15.53 -12.65 -5.69
CA ARG A 75 14.94 -13.65 -4.80
C ARG A 75 15.33 -13.41 -3.34
N ILE A 76 14.47 -13.85 -2.43
CA ILE A 76 14.65 -13.63 -1.00
C ILE A 76 15.91 -14.29 -0.41
N ASP A 77 16.35 -15.43 -0.92
CA ASP A 77 17.57 -16.13 -0.47
C ASP A 77 18.85 -15.31 -0.69
N LYS A 78 18.80 -14.25 -1.53
CA LYS A 78 19.93 -13.35 -1.73
C LYS A 78 20.14 -12.41 -0.54
N VAL A 79 19.07 -12.09 0.19
CA VAL A 79 19.14 -11.21 1.37
C VAL A 79 19.98 -11.83 2.48
N ASP A 80 19.96 -13.16 2.62
CA ASP A 80 20.69 -13.89 3.67
C ASP A 80 22.20 -13.59 3.66
N ASN A 81 22.77 -13.38 2.48
CA ASN A 81 24.21 -13.10 2.34
C ASN A 81 24.55 -11.61 2.53
N GLU A 82 23.54 -10.75 2.66
CA GLU A 82 23.66 -9.31 2.69
C GLU A 82 23.15 -8.70 4.00
N LEU A 83 22.67 -9.53 4.95
CA LEU A 83 22.08 -9.10 6.23
C LEU A 83 22.94 -8.08 6.98
N ASP A 84 24.23 -8.36 7.18
CA ASP A 84 25.13 -7.48 7.92
C ASP A 84 25.27 -6.10 7.25
N ARG A 85 25.32 -6.07 5.92
CA ARG A 85 25.48 -4.84 5.15
C ARG A 85 24.21 -4.01 5.16
N TYR A 86 23.05 -4.62 4.99
CA TYR A 86 21.78 -3.92 5.01
C TYR A 86 21.40 -3.46 6.43
N ASN A 87 21.82 -4.19 7.46
CA ASN A 87 21.81 -3.70 8.84
C ASN A 87 22.65 -2.42 9.00
N GLN A 88 23.85 -2.36 8.43
CA GLN A 88 24.69 -1.16 8.49
C GLN A 88 24.03 0.04 7.78
N LEU A 89 23.45 -0.18 6.60
CA LEU A 89 22.70 0.84 5.86
C LEU A 89 21.55 1.39 6.69
N ARG A 90 20.71 0.54 7.28
CA ARG A 90 19.60 1.00 8.14
C ARG A 90 20.08 1.74 9.38
N ASN A 91 21.15 1.25 10.02
CA ASN A 91 21.74 1.92 11.18
C ASN A 91 22.35 3.28 10.85
N SER A 92 22.71 3.53 9.59
CA SER A 92 23.14 4.86 9.10
C SER A 92 21.97 5.83 8.86
N GLY A 93 20.73 5.35 8.94
CA GLY A 93 19.53 6.15 8.66
C GLY A 93 19.05 6.08 7.20
N THR A 94 19.59 5.16 6.40
CA THR A 94 19.11 4.87 5.04
C THR A 94 17.83 4.05 5.11
N GLN A 95 16.77 4.52 4.45
CA GLN A 95 15.53 3.77 4.25
C GLN A 95 15.70 2.80 3.09
N VAL A 96 15.43 1.51 3.30
CA VAL A 96 15.62 0.46 2.29
C VAL A 96 14.29 -0.14 1.84
N TYR A 97 13.97 0.03 0.57
CA TYR A 97 12.84 -0.62 -0.10
C TYR A 97 13.33 -1.75 -0.99
N ALA A 98 13.09 -3.00 -0.58
CA ALA A 98 13.61 -4.18 -1.25
C ALA A 98 12.56 -4.86 -2.13
N TYR A 99 12.97 -5.30 -3.33
CA TYR A 99 12.12 -5.91 -4.34
C TYR A 99 12.64 -7.31 -4.66
N GLY A 100 11.74 -8.30 -4.67
CA GLY A 100 12.14 -9.67 -5.01
C GLY A 100 11.03 -10.71 -4.92
N VAL A 101 11.35 -11.92 -5.35
CA VAL A 101 10.46 -13.09 -5.26
C VAL A 101 10.70 -13.83 -3.94
N GLY A 102 9.63 -14.12 -3.21
CA GLY A 102 9.66 -14.88 -1.97
C GLY A 102 8.96 -14.17 -0.81
N ILE A 103 8.84 -14.89 0.30
CA ILE A 103 8.28 -14.41 1.56
C ILE A 103 9.44 -14.24 2.54
N PRO A 104 9.66 -13.04 3.10
CA PRO A 104 10.78 -12.78 3.99
C PRO A 104 10.54 -13.38 5.38
N THR A 105 11.61 -13.83 6.02
CA THR A 105 11.62 -14.18 7.45
C THR A 105 11.71 -12.93 8.33
N PRO A 106 11.44 -13.01 9.65
CA PRO A 106 11.63 -11.89 10.56
C PRO A 106 13.04 -11.29 10.52
N ASP A 107 14.07 -12.13 10.37
CA ASP A 107 15.47 -11.68 10.27
C ASP A 107 15.71 -10.89 8.99
N GLN A 108 15.17 -11.33 7.85
CA GLN A 108 15.27 -10.61 6.58
C GLN A 108 14.45 -9.30 6.60
N LEU A 109 13.31 -9.27 7.29
CA LEU A 109 12.54 -8.04 7.49
C LEU A 109 13.26 -7.03 8.38
N SER A 110 14.15 -7.47 9.27
CA SER A 110 14.87 -6.57 10.17
C SER A 110 15.83 -5.62 9.44
N VAL A 111 16.28 -6.00 8.24
CA VAL A 111 17.30 -5.26 7.46
C VAL A 111 16.71 -4.40 6.35
N VAL A 112 15.38 -4.34 6.21
CA VAL A 112 14.66 -3.50 5.24
C VAL A 112 13.53 -2.72 5.90
N ASP A 113 13.09 -1.64 5.26
CA ASP A 113 11.90 -0.89 5.69
C ASP A 113 10.62 -1.43 5.03
N ASP A 114 10.73 -1.97 3.82
CA ASP A 114 9.65 -2.69 3.15
C ASP A 114 10.21 -3.81 2.25
N TRP A 115 9.49 -4.93 2.15
CA TRP A 115 9.75 -5.99 1.19
C TRP A 115 8.58 -6.10 0.20
N ILE A 116 8.81 -5.64 -1.02
CA ILE A 116 7.84 -5.67 -2.10
C ILE A 116 7.93 -7.04 -2.78
N SER A 117 7.01 -7.93 -2.41
CA SER A 117 6.94 -9.28 -2.98
C SER A 117 6.43 -9.26 -4.43
N LEU A 118 7.21 -9.85 -5.33
CA LEU A 118 6.98 -9.83 -6.77
C LEU A 118 6.53 -11.18 -7.32
N ALA A 119 5.70 -11.14 -8.36
CA ALA A 119 5.55 -12.29 -9.25
C ALA A 119 6.88 -12.50 -10.01
N PHE A 120 7.24 -13.76 -10.26
CA PHE A 120 8.46 -14.09 -10.99
C PHE A 120 8.38 -13.57 -12.44
N SER A 121 9.36 -12.76 -12.85
CA SER A 121 9.55 -12.33 -14.24
C SER A 121 11.03 -12.21 -14.54
N VAL A 122 11.46 -12.74 -15.70
CA VAL A 122 12.84 -12.58 -16.18
C VAL A 122 13.06 -11.27 -16.95
N SER A 123 11.99 -10.51 -17.20
CA SER A 123 12.01 -9.36 -18.13
C SER A 123 11.79 -8.02 -17.46
N ASN A 124 11.06 -7.97 -16.35
CA ASN A 124 10.75 -6.73 -15.65
C ASN A 124 11.96 -6.28 -14.82
N VAL A 125 12.19 -4.95 -14.74
CA VAL A 125 13.30 -4.39 -13.95
C VAL A 125 13.19 -4.71 -12.47
N GLU A 126 11.97 -4.71 -11.92
CA GLU A 126 11.76 -4.92 -10.48
C GLU A 126 12.21 -6.31 -10.01
N ASN A 127 12.29 -7.28 -10.94
CA ASN A 127 12.79 -8.62 -10.65
C ASN A 127 14.31 -8.76 -10.82
N GLN A 128 15.02 -7.74 -11.29
CA GLN A 128 16.47 -7.79 -11.56
C GLN A 128 17.30 -7.35 -10.35
N TRP A 129 18.61 -7.44 -10.51
CA TRP A 129 19.54 -6.83 -9.57
C TRP A 129 19.69 -5.35 -9.89
N PHE A 130 19.26 -4.48 -8.98
CA PHE A 130 19.38 -3.03 -9.16
C PHE A 130 19.58 -2.32 -7.82
N LEU A 131 20.23 -1.17 -7.85
CA LEU A 131 20.31 -0.22 -6.75
C LEU A 131 20.04 1.17 -7.34
N VAL A 132 19.07 1.90 -6.78
CA VAL A 132 18.80 3.28 -7.20
C VAL A 132 18.51 4.18 -6.01
N SER A 133 19.09 5.38 -6.06
CA SER A 133 18.91 6.42 -5.05
C SER A 133 19.06 7.81 -5.66
N GLU A 134 18.36 8.80 -5.09
CA GLU A 134 18.49 10.23 -5.46
C GLU A 134 19.48 10.99 -4.58
N SER A 135 19.80 10.49 -3.38
CA SER A 135 20.64 11.16 -2.39
C SER A 135 21.55 10.14 -1.68
N PRO A 136 22.80 10.49 -1.32
CA PRO A 136 23.41 11.82 -1.46
C PRO A 136 23.85 12.14 -2.89
N THR A 137 24.18 11.11 -3.66
CA THR A 137 24.57 11.23 -5.08
C THR A 137 23.56 10.47 -5.94
N PRO A 138 22.82 11.14 -6.84
CA PRO A 138 21.88 10.47 -7.74
C PRO A 138 22.59 9.38 -8.57
N ILE A 139 22.13 8.14 -8.43
CA ILE A 139 22.70 7.01 -9.17
C ILE A 139 21.67 5.89 -9.38
N ALA A 140 21.69 5.29 -10.56
CA ALA A 140 20.94 4.09 -10.90
C ALA A 140 21.88 3.03 -11.46
N PHE A 141 21.99 1.89 -10.78
CA PHE A 141 22.61 0.68 -11.27
C PHE A 141 21.53 -0.35 -11.58
N VAL A 142 21.60 -1.00 -12.75
CA VAL A 142 20.76 -2.14 -13.09
C VAL A 142 21.57 -3.21 -13.82
N GLY A 143 21.62 -4.42 -13.25
CA GLY A 143 22.16 -5.63 -13.85
C GLY A 143 21.03 -6.62 -14.19
N TRP A 144 20.72 -6.75 -15.47
CA TRP A 144 19.83 -7.80 -15.96
C TRP A 144 20.57 -9.13 -16.03
N GLU A 145 19.95 -10.16 -15.46
CA GLU A 145 20.39 -11.53 -15.66
C GLU A 145 19.84 -12.03 -17.01
N THR A 146 20.72 -12.22 -17.99
CA THR A 146 20.35 -12.66 -19.34
C THR A 146 20.29 -14.19 -19.48
N SER A 147 20.84 -14.93 -18.51
CA SER A 147 20.71 -16.38 -18.39
C SER A 147 19.32 -16.80 -17.87
N LYS A 148 18.31 -16.80 -18.76
CA LYS A 148 16.89 -17.03 -18.42
C LYS A 148 16.62 -18.33 -17.63
N GLU A 149 17.31 -19.41 -17.95
CA GLU A 149 17.09 -20.73 -17.31
C GLU A 149 17.58 -20.77 -15.85
N LEU A 150 18.57 -19.94 -15.51
CA LEU A 150 19.17 -19.88 -14.18
C LEU A 150 18.71 -18.66 -13.37
N PHE A 151 17.68 -17.95 -13.85
CA PHE A 151 17.30 -16.65 -13.32
C PHE A 151 17.08 -16.62 -11.80
N GLY A 152 17.87 -15.78 -11.12
CA GLY A 152 17.86 -15.62 -9.67
C GLY A 152 18.42 -16.82 -8.89
N GLN A 153 18.82 -17.90 -9.56
CA GLN A 153 19.37 -19.10 -8.93
C GLN A 153 20.91 -19.05 -8.89
N GLY A 154 21.50 -19.80 -7.97
CA GLY A 154 22.96 -19.91 -7.85
C GLY A 154 23.67 -18.64 -7.34
N LYS A 155 25.00 -18.67 -7.37
CA LYS A 155 25.88 -17.56 -6.96
C LYS A 155 26.30 -16.72 -8.18
N LEU A 156 26.64 -15.45 -7.96
CA LEU A 156 27.19 -14.55 -9.00
C LEU A 156 28.45 -15.11 -9.70
N SER A 157 29.21 -15.97 -9.01
CA SER A 157 30.41 -16.62 -9.54
C SER A 157 30.14 -17.85 -10.41
N ASN A 158 28.88 -18.24 -10.62
CA ASN A 158 28.54 -19.37 -11.49
C ASN A 158 28.83 -19.00 -12.95
N PRO A 159 29.71 -19.73 -13.67
CA PRO A 159 30.11 -19.39 -15.04
C PRO A 159 28.95 -19.44 -16.06
N GLU A 160 27.87 -20.14 -15.77
CA GLU A 160 26.69 -20.22 -16.64
C GLU A 160 25.77 -18.99 -16.50
N LYS A 161 26.01 -18.15 -15.49
CA LYS A 161 25.26 -16.91 -15.30
C LYS A 161 25.84 -15.79 -16.14
N MET A 162 24.98 -15.14 -16.90
CA MET A 162 25.32 -14.01 -17.73
C MET A 162 24.54 -12.79 -17.27
N PHE A 163 25.26 -11.66 -17.18
CA PHE A 163 24.67 -10.38 -16.80
C PHE A 163 25.04 -9.31 -17.81
N GLU A 164 24.07 -8.47 -18.12
CA GLU A 164 24.27 -7.23 -18.86
C GLU A 164 23.55 -6.12 -18.12
N GLY A 165 24.13 -4.93 -18.08
CA GLY A 165 23.57 -3.86 -17.29
C GLY A 165 24.13 -2.51 -17.66
N PHE A 166 23.75 -1.52 -16.87
CA PHE A 166 24.34 -0.20 -16.93
C PHE A 166 24.35 0.43 -15.55
N VAL A 167 25.21 1.45 -15.40
CA VAL A 167 25.08 2.47 -14.36
C VAL A 167 24.83 3.82 -15.03
N SER A 168 23.98 4.64 -14.42
CA SER A 168 23.64 5.98 -14.89
C SER A 168 23.59 6.98 -13.73
N SER A 169 24.12 8.17 -13.98
CA SER A 169 23.95 9.36 -13.13
C SER A 169 22.96 10.38 -13.74
N ASP A 170 22.30 10.06 -14.86
CA ASP A 170 21.32 10.96 -15.48
C ASP A 170 20.03 10.98 -14.66
N GLU A 171 19.69 12.16 -14.13
CA GLU A 171 18.51 12.33 -13.27
C GLU A 171 17.21 11.88 -13.94
N ARG A 172 17.09 11.99 -15.27
CA ARG A 172 15.86 11.59 -15.98
C ARG A 172 15.63 10.09 -15.88
N VAL A 173 16.71 9.31 -15.89
CA VAL A 173 16.69 7.85 -15.79
C VAL A 173 16.42 7.44 -14.35
N ILE A 174 17.09 8.07 -13.40
CA ILE A 174 16.92 7.82 -11.96
C ILE A 174 15.47 8.09 -11.54
N LYS A 175 14.95 9.29 -11.85
CA LYS A 175 13.57 9.69 -11.54
C LYS A 175 12.56 8.76 -12.22
N SER A 176 12.81 8.37 -13.47
CA SER A 176 11.94 7.43 -14.18
C SER A 176 11.92 6.04 -13.53
N LEU A 177 13.07 5.53 -13.09
CA LEU A 177 13.17 4.23 -12.44
C LEU A 177 12.49 4.24 -11.07
N ILE A 178 12.76 5.24 -10.24
CA ILE A 178 12.12 5.38 -8.92
C ILE A 178 10.61 5.50 -9.06
N SER A 179 10.12 6.35 -9.99
CA SER A 179 8.69 6.47 -10.26
C SER A 179 8.05 5.15 -10.68
N HIS A 180 8.73 4.34 -11.49
CA HIS A 180 8.27 2.99 -11.84
C HIS A 180 8.21 2.08 -10.61
N LEU A 181 9.27 2.03 -9.81
CA LEU A 181 9.35 1.17 -8.61
C LEU A 181 8.30 1.56 -7.56
N ASP A 182 8.09 2.85 -7.33
CA ASP A 182 7.01 3.35 -6.47
C ASP A 182 5.63 2.96 -6.98
N SER A 183 5.41 2.98 -8.30
CA SER A 183 4.15 2.49 -8.88
C SER A 183 3.95 0.99 -8.67
N VAL A 184 5.03 0.20 -8.65
CA VAL A 184 4.98 -1.25 -8.36
C VAL A 184 4.63 -1.46 -6.88
N ARG A 185 5.31 -0.75 -5.97
CA ARG A 185 5.02 -0.77 -4.53
C ARG A 185 3.58 -0.37 -4.22
N LEU A 186 3.11 0.75 -4.78
CA LEU A 186 1.75 1.24 -4.56
C LEU A 186 0.70 0.26 -5.11
N ARG A 187 0.92 -0.30 -6.31
CA ARG A 187 0.00 -1.32 -6.85
C ARG A 187 -0.08 -2.55 -5.96
N LYS A 188 1.03 -2.96 -5.35
CA LYS A 188 1.05 -4.08 -4.40
C LYS A 188 0.26 -3.78 -3.14
N GLN A 189 0.45 -2.60 -2.55
CA GLN A 189 -0.33 -2.15 -1.40
C GLN A 189 -1.84 -2.06 -1.71
N LEU A 190 -2.19 -1.75 -2.96
CA LEU A 190 -3.58 -1.66 -3.42
C LEU A 190 -4.16 -3.01 -3.90
N GLN A 191 -3.42 -4.11 -3.91
CA GLN A 191 -3.98 -5.41 -4.32
C GLN A 191 -4.87 -5.98 -3.21
N PRO A 192 -6.09 -6.46 -3.53
CA PRO A 192 -6.91 -7.17 -2.57
C PRO A 192 -6.20 -8.42 -2.06
N MET A 193 -6.10 -8.55 -0.74
CA MET A 193 -5.53 -9.68 -0.01
C MET A 193 -6.64 -10.56 0.55
N SER A 194 -6.38 -11.86 0.67
CA SER A 194 -7.30 -12.80 1.31
C SER A 194 -7.24 -12.66 2.83
N VAL A 195 -8.25 -13.22 3.51
CA VAL A 195 -8.30 -13.32 4.98
C VAL A 195 -7.03 -13.97 5.52
N ASP A 196 -6.60 -15.10 4.95
CA ASP A 196 -5.43 -15.85 5.42
C ASP A 196 -4.14 -15.04 5.34
N THR A 197 -3.93 -14.31 4.23
CA THR A 197 -2.73 -13.48 4.04
C THR A 197 -2.66 -12.39 5.11
N ILE A 198 -3.78 -11.72 5.37
CA ILE A 198 -3.83 -10.63 6.35
C ILE A 198 -3.68 -11.16 7.77
N ALA A 199 -4.36 -12.27 8.09
CA ALA A 199 -4.26 -12.90 9.39
C ALA A 199 -2.81 -13.25 9.73
N MET A 200 -2.05 -13.80 8.78
CA MET A 200 -0.62 -14.07 8.94
C MET A 200 0.22 -12.80 9.14
N GLU A 201 -0.08 -11.71 8.43
CA GLU A 201 0.67 -10.45 8.55
C GLU A 201 0.47 -9.76 9.91
N LEU A 202 -0.75 -9.88 10.44
CA LEU A 202 -1.22 -9.20 11.65
C LEU A 202 -1.24 -10.08 12.90
N GLU A 203 -0.89 -11.36 12.78
CA GLU A 203 -0.93 -12.33 13.87
C GLU A 203 -0.19 -11.81 15.12
N GLY A 204 -0.88 -11.86 16.27
CA GLY A 204 -0.34 -11.43 17.57
C GLY A 204 -0.18 -9.91 17.74
N LYS A 205 -0.47 -9.09 16.73
CA LYS A 205 -0.36 -7.61 16.79
C LYS A 205 -1.70 -6.92 17.04
N VAL A 206 -2.81 -7.58 16.72
CA VAL A 206 -4.15 -7.01 16.78
C VAL A 206 -4.92 -7.61 17.95
N LYS A 207 -5.48 -6.76 18.80
CA LYS A 207 -6.35 -7.13 19.92
C LYS A 207 -7.78 -6.70 19.70
N LYS A 208 -7.99 -5.58 19.01
CA LYS A 208 -9.33 -5.02 18.78
C LYS A 208 -9.49 -4.49 17.37
N VAL A 209 -10.57 -4.92 16.73
CA VAL A 209 -10.97 -4.51 15.38
C VAL A 209 -12.27 -3.71 15.46
N MET A 210 -12.28 -2.53 14.85
CA MET A 210 -13.50 -1.77 14.64
C MET A 210 -14.01 -1.98 13.21
N VAL A 211 -15.25 -2.43 13.04
CA VAL A 211 -15.86 -2.64 11.73
C VAL A 211 -16.90 -1.57 11.48
N ILE A 212 -16.76 -0.81 10.41
CA ILE A 212 -17.71 0.24 10.05
C ILE A 212 -18.94 -0.39 9.41
N THR A 213 -20.10 -0.13 9.99
CA THR A 213 -21.39 -0.66 9.54
C THR A 213 -22.36 0.49 9.25
N GLN A 214 -23.49 0.16 8.62
CA GLN A 214 -24.59 1.09 8.44
C GLN A 214 -25.91 0.31 8.40
N ASP A 215 -26.93 0.80 9.11
CA ASP A 215 -28.30 0.29 9.02
C ASP A 215 -29.02 0.94 7.82
N LYS A 216 -28.82 0.40 6.62
CA LYS A 216 -29.59 0.73 5.41
C LYS A 216 -30.17 -0.55 4.80
N PRO A 217 -31.43 -0.57 4.34
CA PRO A 217 -32.04 -1.75 3.71
C PRO A 217 -31.20 -2.27 2.54
N ALA A 218 -31.08 -3.60 2.46
CA ALA A 218 -30.25 -4.35 1.50
C ALA A 218 -30.54 -4.01 0.03
N ASP A 219 -31.71 -3.44 -0.24
CA ASP A 219 -32.28 -3.39 -1.58
C ASP A 219 -31.71 -2.24 -2.43
N LYS A 220 -31.07 -1.22 -1.83
CA LYS A 220 -30.48 -0.12 -2.63
C LYS A 220 -29.19 0.53 -2.14
N LEU A 221 -28.78 0.43 -0.88
CA LEU A 221 -27.67 1.27 -0.38
C LEU A 221 -26.97 0.66 0.87
N SER A 222 -26.88 -0.66 1.01
CA SER A 222 -26.05 -1.26 2.07
C SER A 222 -24.57 -1.12 1.68
N PRO A 223 -23.70 -0.51 2.52
CA PRO A 223 -22.31 -0.27 2.16
C PRO A 223 -21.45 -1.55 2.09
N GLY A 224 -21.98 -2.71 2.47
CA GLY A 224 -21.28 -3.99 2.39
C GLY A 224 -22.19 -5.11 1.87
N THR A 225 -21.60 -5.99 1.06
CA THR A 225 -22.23 -7.26 0.64
C THR A 225 -22.22 -8.25 1.81
N LYS A 226 -23.09 -9.26 1.77
CA LYS A 226 -23.01 -10.39 2.72
C LYS A 226 -21.62 -11.04 2.72
N GLN A 227 -20.96 -11.04 1.56
CA GLN A 227 -19.61 -11.56 1.40
C GLN A 227 -18.56 -10.71 2.16
N SER A 228 -18.62 -9.38 2.05
CA SER A 228 -17.76 -8.47 2.82
C SER A 228 -17.93 -8.64 4.34
N LEU A 229 -19.16 -8.82 4.81
CA LEU A 229 -19.46 -9.11 6.21
C LEU A 229 -18.87 -10.46 6.65
N ASN A 230 -19.12 -11.53 5.90
CA ASN A 230 -18.58 -12.86 6.19
C ASN A 230 -17.05 -12.87 6.25
N SER A 231 -16.38 -12.15 5.33
CA SER A 231 -14.92 -12.03 5.34
C SER A 231 -14.43 -11.23 6.54
N SER A 232 -15.15 -10.18 6.95
CA SER A 232 -14.81 -9.40 8.16
C SER A 232 -14.92 -10.26 9.41
N VAL A 233 -15.97 -11.08 9.52
CA VAL A 233 -16.12 -12.08 10.60
C VAL A 233 -14.97 -13.09 10.58
N SER A 234 -14.66 -13.64 9.41
CA SER A 234 -13.57 -14.62 9.22
C SER A 234 -12.22 -14.04 9.62
N LEU A 235 -11.93 -12.79 9.23
CA LEU A 235 -10.70 -12.10 9.60
C LEU A 235 -10.61 -11.86 11.11
N CYS A 236 -11.67 -11.33 11.73
CA CYS A 236 -11.68 -11.11 13.17
C CYS A 236 -11.49 -12.41 13.96
N LYS A 237 -12.07 -13.52 13.47
CA LYS A 237 -11.88 -14.87 14.02
C LYS A 237 -10.43 -15.35 13.90
N ALA A 238 -9.82 -15.20 12.72
CA ALA A 238 -8.44 -15.60 12.50
C ALA A 238 -7.45 -14.78 13.35
N LEU A 239 -7.79 -13.52 13.66
CA LEU A 239 -7.00 -12.66 14.54
C LEU A 239 -7.29 -12.85 16.03
N GLU A 240 -8.29 -13.65 16.39
CA GLU A 240 -8.81 -13.79 17.77
C GLU A 240 -9.11 -12.43 18.45
N ALA A 241 -9.55 -11.44 17.65
CA ALA A 241 -9.69 -10.07 18.10
C ALA A 241 -11.09 -9.76 18.67
N GLU A 242 -11.16 -8.83 19.63
CA GLU A 242 -12.43 -8.22 20.04
C GLU A 242 -12.98 -7.35 18.91
N VAL A 243 -14.30 -7.30 18.79
CA VAL A 243 -14.97 -6.60 17.69
C VAL A 243 -15.89 -5.51 18.19
N THR A 244 -15.74 -4.31 17.62
CA THR A 244 -16.70 -3.21 17.80
C THR A 244 -17.30 -2.85 16.45
N LEU A 245 -18.62 -3.03 16.31
CA LEU A 245 -19.37 -2.57 15.15
C LEU A 245 -19.71 -1.08 15.32
N TYR A 246 -19.16 -0.23 14.45
CA TYR A 246 -19.43 1.21 14.49
C TYR A 246 -20.49 1.58 13.46
N ASP A 247 -21.69 1.92 13.94
CA ASP A 247 -22.84 2.19 13.09
C ASP A 247 -22.93 3.66 12.69
N LEU A 248 -22.59 3.94 11.43
CA LEU A 248 -22.64 5.28 10.84
C LEU A 248 -24.06 5.80 10.59
N SER A 249 -25.07 4.91 10.50
CA SER A 249 -26.47 5.35 10.29
C SER A 249 -27.03 6.13 11.48
N ALA A 250 -26.40 5.95 12.64
CA ALA A 250 -26.71 6.64 13.88
C ALA A 250 -26.47 8.14 13.86
N ALA A 251 -25.52 8.57 13.02
CA ALA A 251 -25.05 9.94 13.02
C ALA A 251 -26.19 10.88 12.61
N SER A 252 -26.37 11.94 13.38
CA SER A 252 -27.38 12.95 13.13
C SER A 252 -26.92 14.32 13.61
N TYR A 253 -27.24 15.37 12.86
CA TYR A 253 -27.02 16.75 13.27
C TYR A 253 -28.06 17.25 14.27
N PHE A 254 -29.20 16.56 14.41
CA PHE A 254 -30.38 17.08 15.11
C PHE A 254 -30.73 16.32 16.38
N VAL A 255 -30.36 15.03 16.46
CA VAL A 255 -30.73 14.16 17.57
C VAL A 255 -29.52 13.36 18.05
N ASN A 256 -29.49 13.09 19.35
CA ASN A 256 -28.47 12.23 19.93
C ASN A 256 -28.79 10.76 19.58
N PRO A 257 -27.85 9.92 19.12
CA PRO A 257 -28.12 8.51 18.84
C PRO A 257 -28.48 7.66 20.07
N GLY A 258 -28.23 8.16 21.27
CA GLY A 258 -28.57 7.49 22.53
C GLY A 258 -30.01 7.71 23.01
N PRO A 259 -30.38 7.12 24.16
CA PRO A 259 -31.68 7.35 24.78
C PRO A 259 -31.98 8.84 25.02
N PRO A 260 -33.25 9.29 24.89
CA PRO A 260 -33.63 10.68 25.12
C PRO A 260 -33.16 11.20 26.49
N GLY A 261 -32.60 12.42 26.52
CA GLY A 261 -32.16 13.08 27.75
C GLY A 261 -30.78 12.66 28.27
N THR A 262 -30.05 11.79 27.55
CA THR A 262 -28.68 11.41 27.90
C THR A 262 -27.65 12.13 27.03
N ALA A 263 -26.49 12.46 27.62
CA ALA A 263 -25.31 12.85 26.87
C ALA A 263 -24.62 11.57 26.37
N TRP A 264 -24.91 11.15 25.13
CA TRP A 264 -24.24 10.02 24.48
C TRP A 264 -22.73 10.22 24.44
N THR A 265 -21.99 9.25 24.98
CA THR A 265 -20.52 9.25 25.02
C THR A 265 -19.90 8.15 24.17
N GLY A 266 -20.69 7.45 23.34
CA GLY A 266 -20.22 6.32 22.54
C GLY A 266 -19.98 5.06 23.39
N ILE A 267 -20.95 4.71 24.24
CA ILE A 267 -20.91 3.51 25.08
C ILE A 267 -21.05 2.26 24.19
N ASN A 268 -20.30 1.20 24.53
CA ASN A 268 -20.44 -0.11 23.90
C ASN A 268 -21.78 -0.74 24.29
N LEU A 269 -22.59 -1.03 23.28
CA LEU A 269 -23.91 -1.64 23.41
C LEU A 269 -23.84 -3.14 23.07
N SER A 270 -24.53 -3.93 23.87
CA SER A 270 -24.85 -5.33 23.56
C SER A 270 -25.91 -5.43 22.46
N GLY A 271 -26.04 -6.62 21.84
CA GLY A 271 -27.06 -6.88 20.82
C GLY A 271 -28.49 -6.58 21.30
N ASN A 272 -28.83 -6.92 22.54
CA ASN A 272 -30.15 -6.65 23.12
C ASN A 272 -30.43 -5.15 23.29
N GLU A 273 -29.42 -4.37 23.69
CA GLU A 273 -29.56 -2.91 23.82
C GLU A 273 -29.73 -2.26 22.45
N VAL A 274 -28.95 -2.71 21.45
CA VAL A 274 -29.09 -2.27 20.06
C VAL A 274 -30.48 -2.58 19.50
N GLU A 275 -31.00 -3.80 19.75
CA GLU A 275 -32.36 -4.19 19.37
C GLU A 275 -33.42 -3.28 20.01
N SER A 276 -33.26 -2.98 21.31
CA SER A 276 -34.19 -2.10 22.04
C SER A 276 -34.23 -0.66 21.52
N LEU A 277 -33.15 -0.22 20.87
CA LEU A 277 -33.06 1.07 20.18
C LEU A 277 -33.62 1.02 18.74
N GLY A 278 -34.22 -0.10 18.32
CA GLY A 278 -34.84 -0.28 17.02
C GLY A 278 -33.88 -0.62 15.89
N ARG A 279 -32.63 -1.01 16.20
CA ARG A 279 -31.57 -1.27 15.22
C ARG A 279 -31.36 -2.75 14.97
N SER A 280 -32.44 -3.42 14.55
CA SER A 280 -32.47 -4.87 14.40
C SER A 280 -31.43 -5.42 13.41
N HIS A 281 -31.03 -4.63 12.41
CA HIS A 281 -29.99 -5.04 11.46
C HIS A 281 -28.60 -5.10 12.12
N LEU A 282 -28.25 -4.08 12.91
CA LEU A 282 -26.99 -4.04 13.66
C LEU A 282 -26.95 -5.15 14.72
N SER A 283 -28.07 -5.38 15.41
CA SER A 283 -28.24 -6.49 16.36
C SER A 283 -27.99 -7.85 15.70
N LYS A 284 -28.53 -8.10 14.50
CA LYS A 284 -28.24 -9.32 13.72
C LYS A 284 -26.77 -9.45 13.36
N GLN A 285 -26.11 -8.37 12.95
CA GLN A 285 -24.67 -8.41 12.67
C GLN A 285 -23.87 -8.77 13.92
N ILE A 286 -24.18 -8.19 15.08
CA ILE A 286 -23.53 -8.57 16.36
C ILE A 286 -23.67 -10.08 16.60
N ILE A 287 -24.86 -10.64 16.40
CA ILE A 287 -25.12 -12.07 16.54
C ILE A 287 -24.28 -12.90 15.56
N GLU A 288 -24.10 -12.45 14.32
CA GLU A 288 -23.25 -13.16 13.33
C GLU A 288 -21.79 -13.27 13.82
N PHE A 289 -21.23 -12.21 14.40
CA PHE A 289 -19.90 -12.26 15.01
C PHE A 289 -19.86 -13.18 16.24
N GLN A 290 -20.85 -13.07 17.13
CA GLN A 290 -20.93 -13.87 18.36
C GLN A 290 -21.09 -15.37 18.09
N ASN A 291 -21.82 -15.75 17.03
CA ASN A 291 -21.97 -17.15 16.62
C ASN A 291 -20.64 -17.80 16.23
N GLU A 292 -19.66 -17.00 15.80
CA GLU A 292 -18.29 -17.45 15.51
C GLU A 292 -17.36 -17.41 16.73
N GLY A 293 -17.91 -17.14 17.91
CA GLY A 293 -17.17 -17.10 19.18
C GLY A 293 -16.51 -15.76 19.50
N LEU A 294 -16.79 -14.72 18.73
CA LEU A 294 -16.16 -13.40 18.90
C LEU A 294 -16.86 -12.58 19.99
N ASN A 295 -16.07 -11.82 20.77
CA ASN A 295 -16.60 -10.80 21.67
C ASN A 295 -16.96 -9.55 20.87
N ALA A 296 -18.23 -9.44 20.47
CA ALA A 296 -18.73 -8.35 19.63
C ALA A 296 -19.72 -7.44 20.38
N ASN A 297 -19.52 -6.13 20.23
CA ASN A 297 -20.39 -5.06 20.70
C ASN A 297 -20.59 -4.00 19.60
N ALA A 298 -21.41 -2.99 19.85
CA ALA A 298 -21.59 -1.87 18.93
C ALA A 298 -21.45 -0.50 19.57
N VAL A 299 -20.98 0.46 18.77
CA VAL A 299 -20.96 1.89 19.08
C VAL A 299 -21.76 2.62 18.03
N LEU A 300 -22.63 3.52 18.49
CA LEU A 300 -23.45 4.36 17.62
C LEU A 300 -22.70 5.65 17.30
N ALA A 301 -22.56 5.98 16.02
CA ALA A 301 -21.94 7.22 15.58
C ALA A 301 -22.70 8.46 16.09
N GLY A 302 -22.00 9.35 16.80
CA GLY A 302 -22.56 10.62 17.26
C GLY A 302 -22.47 11.76 16.25
N LYS A 303 -21.60 11.62 15.24
CA LYS A 303 -21.33 12.61 14.20
C LYS A 303 -21.04 11.91 12.87
N HIS A 304 -21.30 12.61 11.77
CA HIS A 304 -20.89 12.15 10.45
C HIS A 304 -19.40 12.41 10.22
N GLY A 305 -18.85 11.76 9.20
CA GLY A 305 -17.52 12.06 8.69
C GLY A 305 -16.42 11.17 9.25
N PHE A 306 -15.34 11.05 8.47
CA PHE A 306 -14.24 10.15 8.79
C PHE A 306 -13.43 10.58 10.03
N GLN A 307 -13.41 11.87 10.34
CA GLN A 307 -12.85 12.36 11.60
C GLN A 307 -13.56 11.75 12.82
N ALA A 308 -14.89 11.56 12.76
CA ALA A 308 -15.64 10.94 13.85
C ALA A 308 -15.32 9.43 14.00
N ILE A 309 -14.99 8.78 12.88
CA ILE A 309 -14.50 7.39 12.87
C ILE A 309 -13.13 7.31 13.53
N GLU A 310 -12.22 8.24 13.21
CA GLU A 310 -10.90 8.31 13.84
C GLU A 310 -11.01 8.54 15.36
N GLU A 311 -11.80 9.52 15.80
CA GLU A 311 -12.06 9.78 17.22
C GLU A 311 -12.63 8.53 17.93
N ALA A 312 -13.53 7.79 17.26
CA ALA A 312 -14.07 6.55 17.78
C ALA A 312 -13.02 5.43 17.82
N ALA A 313 -12.22 5.25 16.77
CA ALA A 313 -11.14 4.27 16.72
C ALA A 313 -10.13 4.48 17.84
N THR A 314 -9.72 5.74 18.06
CA THR A 314 -8.81 6.11 19.15
C THR A 314 -9.43 5.84 20.53
N ARG A 315 -10.69 6.22 20.74
CA ARG A 315 -11.40 5.97 22.01
C ARG A 315 -11.53 4.46 22.29
N GLU A 316 -11.89 3.69 21.27
CA GLU A 316 -12.04 2.25 21.38
C GLU A 316 -10.69 1.51 21.42
N LYS A 317 -9.57 2.21 21.16
CA LYS A 317 -8.23 1.62 21.02
C LYS A 317 -8.22 0.52 19.96
N ALA A 318 -8.86 0.78 18.82
CA ALA A 318 -8.86 -0.14 17.70
C ALA A 318 -7.47 -0.17 17.04
N ASP A 319 -6.92 -1.37 16.89
CA ASP A 319 -5.65 -1.58 16.16
C ASP A 319 -5.90 -1.56 14.65
N VAL A 320 -7.06 -2.08 14.23
CA VAL A 320 -7.50 -2.13 12.83
C VAL A 320 -8.91 -1.55 12.71
N VAL A 321 -9.13 -0.75 11.67
CA VAL A 321 -10.45 -0.28 11.28
C VAL A 321 -10.81 -0.85 9.90
N ILE A 322 -11.87 -1.65 9.83
CA ILE A 322 -12.38 -2.23 8.58
C ILE A 322 -13.50 -1.32 8.04
N VAL A 323 -13.31 -0.76 6.86
CA VAL A 323 -14.25 0.10 6.16
C VAL A 323 -14.77 -0.60 4.91
N PRO A 324 -16.08 -0.63 4.66
CA PRO A 324 -16.59 -1.17 3.41
C PRO A 324 -16.17 -0.33 2.18
N GLN A 325 -15.91 -1.02 1.06
CA GLN A 325 -15.47 -0.43 -0.20
C GLN A 325 -16.39 0.70 -0.72
N TYR A 326 -17.68 0.64 -0.39
CA TYR A 326 -18.65 1.68 -0.72
C TYR A 326 -18.15 3.11 -0.41
N TYR A 327 -17.40 3.30 0.69
CA TYR A 327 -16.95 4.62 1.12
C TYR A 327 -15.78 5.19 0.30
N GLU A 328 -15.21 4.42 -0.64
CA GLU A 328 -14.32 4.97 -1.68
C GLU A 328 -15.11 5.87 -2.65
N TYR A 329 -16.29 5.43 -3.07
CA TYR A 329 -17.15 6.14 -4.02
C TYR A 329 -18.61 6.18 -3.55
N PRO A 330 -18.89 6.80 -2.39
CA PRO A 330 -20.22 6.78 -1.81
C PRO A 330 -21.16 7.69 -2.59
N ASN A 331 -22.47 7.57 -2.39
CA ASN A 331 -23.47 8.42 -3.05
C ASN A 331 -23.32 9.90 -2.66
N LEU A 332 -24.03 10.78 -3.38
CA LEU A 332 -23.92 12.24 -3.16
C LEU A 332 -24.24 12.67 -1.72
N VAL A 333 -25.27 12.08 -1.10
CA VAL A 333 -25.70 12.45 0.27
C VAL A 333 -24.60 12.10 1.28
N ASP A 334 -24.07 10.88 1.19
CA ASP A 334 -22.98 10.41 2.06
C ASP A 334 -21.69 11.23 1.85
N ARG A 335 -21.39 11.66 0.60
CA ARG A 335 -20.27 12.58 0.32
C ARG A 335 -20.46 13.96 0.97
N ILE A 336 -21.67 14.54 0.88
CA ILE A 336 -21.97 15.86 1.43
C ILE A 336 -21.80 15.87 2.96
N VAL A 337 -22.22 14.81 3.66
CA VAL A 337 -22.05 14.70 5.11
C VAL A 337 -20.66 14.22 5.54
N GLY A 338 -19.73 14.03 4.58
CA GLY A 338 -18.33 13.69 4.83
C GLY A 338 -18.03 12.20 5.04
N ASN A 339 -19.00 11.31 4.78
CA ASN A 339 -18.79 9.86 4.82
C ASN A 339 -18.08 9.39 3.55
N THR A 340 -16.82 9.81 3.33
CA THR A 340 -16.00 9.42 2.19
C THR A 340 -14.53 9.28 2.55
N LEU A 341 -13.86 8.26 2.01
CA LEU A 341 -12.43 8.03 2.19
C LEU A 341 -11.56 9.12 1.54
N GLY A 342 -12.11 9.90 0.60
CA GLY A 342 -11.40 11.01 -0.05
C GLY A 342 -11.06 12.18 0.89
N GLN A 343 -11.71 12.26 2.05
CA GLN A 343 -11.51 13.33 3.04
C GLN A 343 -10.50 12.95 4.15
N ILE A 344 -9.90 11.77 4.08
CA ILE A 344 -8.86 11.34 5.04
C ILE A 344 -7.60 12.17 4.78
N LYS A 345 -7.35 13.17 5.62
CA LYS A 345 -6.09 13.91 5.67
C LYS A 345 -5.37 13.53 6.95
N ASN A 346 -4.23 12.85 6.84
CA ASN A 346 -3.34 12.47 7.96
C ASN A 346 -4.10 11.91 9.17
N SER A 347 -4.69 10.71 9.03
CA SER A 347 -5.34 10.06 10.16
C SER A 347 -4.33 9.29 11.00
N ASN A 348 -4.41 9.42 12.32
CA ASN A 348 -3.65 8.65 13.30
C ASN A 348 -4.25 7.25 13.55
N ILE A 349 -5.13 6.76 12.65
CA ILE A 349 -5.62 5.37 12.70
C ILE A 349 -4.45 4.45 12.34
N PRO A 350 -4.04 3.52 13.22
CA PRO A 350 -2.84 2.69 13.03
C PRO A 350 -2.89 1.86 11.74
N GLN A 351 -4.05 1.29 11.43
CA GLN A 351 -4.25 0.52 10.20
C GLN A 351 -5.69 0.58 9.71
N LEU A 352 -5.89 1.09 8.49
CA LEU A 352 -7.19 1.15 7.83
C LEU A 352 -7.27 0.09 6.72
N MET A 353 -8.31 -0.74 6.76
CA MET A 353 -8.55 -1.79 5.78
C MET A 353 -9.87 -1.55 5.03
N ILE A 354 -9.83 -1.66 3.72
CA ILE A 354 -11.01 -1.59 2.86
C ILE A 354 -11.48 -3.02 2.58
N SER A 355 -12.65 -3.40 3.07
CA SER A 355 -13.29 -4.68 2.72
C SER A 355 -13.99 -4.55 1.37
N THR A 356 -13.58 -5.37 0.40
CA THR A 356 -14.12 -5.38 -0.96
C THR A 356 -15.42 -6.19 -1.05
N GLU A 357 -16.22 -5.91 -2.07
CA GLU A 357 -17.53 -6.57 -2.25
C GLU A 357 -17.42 -8.09 -2.45
N ASP A 358 -16.29 -8.57 -2.96
CA ASP A 358 -15.95 -9.99 -3.16
C ASP A 358 -15.30 -10.65 -1.94
N GLY A 359 -15.14 -9.92 -0.83
CA GLY A 359 -14.67 -10.46 0.45
C GLY A 359 -13.15 -10.54 0.61
N HIS A 360 -12.41 -9.74 -0.15
CA HIS A 360 -10.98 -9.48 0.08
C HIS A 360 -10.80 -8.17 0.86
N PHE A 361 -9.55 -7.81 1.18
CA PHE A 361 -9.25 -6.52 1.78
C PHE A 361 -8.07 -5.82 1.15
N ARG A 362 -8.09 -4.48 1.13
CA ARG A 362 -6.95 -3.64 0.75
C ARG A 362 -6.53 -2.79 1.92
N GLN A 363 -5.22 -2.65 2.15
CA GLN A 363 -4.74 -1.70 3.14
C GLN A 363 -4.73 -0.29 2.55
N LEU A 364 -5.29 0.67 3.28
CA LEU A 364 -5.18 2.08 2.93
C LEU A 364 -4.10 2.71 3.82
N ASN A 365 -2.99 3.12 3.22
CA ASN A 365 -1.96 3.87 3.93
C ASN A 365 -2.44 5.30 4.22
N THR A 366 -2.36 5.67 5.49
CA THR A 366 -2.81 6.95 6.05
C THR A 366 -1.65 7.92 6.29
N SER A 367 -0.41 7.49 6.06
CA SER A 367 0.79 8.33 6.09
C SER A 367 0.85 9.29 4.88
N ALA A 368 1.46 10.44 5.11
CA ALA A 368 1.36 11.69 4.36
C ALA A 368 1.96 11.73 2.93
N ASP A 369 2.03 10.61 2.20
CA ASP A 369 2.59 10.56 0.84
C ASP A 369 1.54 10.71 -0.28
N ARG A 370 0.37 11.27 0.03
CA ARG A 370 -0.61 11.70 -1.00
C ARG A 370 -0.31 13.11 -1.51
N ASN A 371 0.90 13.35 -2.01
CA ASN A 371 1.16 14.42 -2.98
C ASN A 371 1.08 13.85 -4.40
N CYS A 372 -0.09 13.34 -4.76
CA CYS A 372 -0.50 13.12 -6.14
C CYS A 372 -1.99 13.45 -6.22
N GLU A 373 -2.28 14.75 -6.23
CA GLU A 373 -3.61 15.25 -6.52
C GLU A 373 -3.99 14.87 -7.97
N LEU A 374 -4.95 13.97 -8.13
CA LEU A 374 -5.92 14.14 -9.20
C LEU A 374 -7.01 15.05 -8.64
N THR A 375 -6.81 16.37 -8.74
CA THR A 375 -7.86 17.35 -8.49
C THR A 375 -9.04 17.07 -9.42
N PRO A 376 -10.26 16.80 -8.93
CA PRO A 376 -11.46 17.11 -9.68
C PRO A 376 -11.58 18.64 -9.66
N THR A 377 -11.72 19.24 -10.84
CA THR A 377 -11.97 20.67 -11.02
C THR A 377 -13.07 21.16 -10.08
N ASN A 378 -12.75 22.20 -9.31
CA ASN A 378 -13.66 22.90 -8.40
C ASN A 378 -14.97 23.26 -9.12
N SER A 379 -16.07 22.65 -8.68
CA SER A 379 -17.44 23.05 -9.01
C SER A 379 -18.10 23.89 -7.90
N SER A 380 -17.31 24.32 -6.90
CA SER A 380 -17.78 25.13 -5.77
C SER A 380 -18.04 26.60 -6.10
N ASP A 381 -17.60 27.12 -7.25
CA ASP A 381 -17.82 28.54 -7.63
C ASP A 381 -19.14 28.83 -8.36
N VAL A 382 -19.99 27.82 -8.57
CA VAL A 382 -21.26 28.00 -9.31
C VAL A 382 -22.49 28.09 -8.38
N LEU A 383 -22.39 27.64 -7.13
CA LEU A 383 -23.56 27.54 -6.24
C LEU A 383 -23.77 28.74 -5.29
N GLU A 384 -22.74 29.56 -5.01
CA GLU A 384 -22.92 30.79 -4.22
C GLU A 384 -23.52 31.97 -5.01
N LYS A 385 -23.67 31.85 -6.33
CA LYS A 385 -24.34 32.88 -7.16
C LYS A 385 -25.84 32.66 -7.39
N PHE A 386 -26.42 31.53 -6.96
CA PHE A 386 -27.83 31.22 -7.24
C PHE A 386 -28.81 31.50 -6.09
N ILE A 387 -28.34 31.88 -4.90
CA ILE A 387 -29.20 32.11 -3.72
C ILE A 387 -29.42 33.61 -3.42
N SER A 388 -28.79 34.56 -4.13
CA SER A 388 -28.99 36.00 -3.87
C SER A 388 -30.02 36.72 -4.76
N HIS A 389 -30.82 36.01 -5.56
CA HIS A 389 -31.75 36.65 -6.52
C HIS A 389 -33.21 36.20 -6.44
N HIS A 390 -33.69 35.72 -5.30
CA HIS A 390 -35.14 35.66 -5.01
C HIS A 390 -35.39 36.01 -3.54
N VAL A 391 -35.40 37.33 -3.27
CA VAL A 391 -36.24 37.94 -2.23
C VAL A 391 -37.65 38.05 -2.76
#